data_AF-A0A7Y4H6R9-F1
#
_entry.id   AF-A0A7Y4H6R9-F1
#
_cell.length_a   1.000
_cell.length_b   1.000
_cell.length_c   1.000
_cell.angle_alpha   90.00
_cell.angle_beta   90.00
_cell.angle_gamma   90.00
#
_symmetry.space_group_name_H-M   'P 1'
#
loop_
_entity.id
_entity.type
_entity.pdbx_description
1 polymer ?
#
loop_
_entity_poly.entity_id
_entity_poly.type
_entity_poly.pdbx_seq_one_letter_code
_entity_poly.pdbx_strand_id
1 'polypeptide(L)' 'MTSLAKLLAQKQQLLGRLEEDPGPNERAELERLLERVDAALSSLEPAPGDLAEDDASR' A
#
# COMPACT_ATOMS: atom_id res chain seq x y z
N MET A 1 -6.58 15.44 -4.47
CA MET A 1 -6.31 14.14 -3.81
C MET A 1 -4.82 13.85 -3.90
N THR A 2 -4.19 13.56 -2.77
CA THR A 2 -2.78 13.16 -2.70
C THR A 2 -2.55 11.79 -3.34
N SER A 3 -1.31 11.45 -3.70
CA SER A 3 -0.92 10.12 -4.18
C SER A 3 -1.28 9.03 -3.16
N LEU A 4 -1.06 9.30 -1.88
CA LEU A 4 -1.42 8.42 -0.77
C LEU A 4 -2.93 8.13 -0.70
N ALA A 5 -3.76 9.17 -0.75
CA ALA A 5 -5.22 9.01 -0.68
C ALA A 5 -5.77 8.17 -1.86
N LYS A 6 -5.17 8.31 -3.06
CA LYS A 6 -5.54 7.50 -4.23
C LYS A 6 -5.18 6.03 -4.05
N LEU A 7 -3.99 5.73 -3.52
CA LEU A 7 -3.56 4.36 -3.26
C LEU A 7 -4.39 3.68 -2.17
N LEU A 8 -4.73 4.41 -1.10
CA LEU A 8 -5.61 3.90 -0.04
C LEU A 8 -7.02 3.60 -0.55
N ALA A 9 -7.58 4.49 -1.39
CA ALA A 9 -8.88 4.25 -2.02
C ALA A 9 -8.85 3.03 -2.95
N GLN A 10 -7.76 2.86 -3.72
CA GLN A 10 -7.56 1.70 -4.59
C GLN A 10 -7.46 0.40 -3.79
N LYS A 11 -6.72 0.40 -2.66
CA LYS A 11 -6.64 -0.76 -1.76
C LYS A 11 -8.01 -1.18 -1.23
N GLN A 12 -8.80 -0.21 -0.74
CA GLN A 12 -10.14 -0.49 -0.21
C GLN A 12 -11.07 -1.09 -1.28
N GLN A 13 -11.01 -0.58 -2.51
CA GLN A 13 -11.80 -1.13 -3.62
C GLN A 13 -11.40 -2.58 -3.94
N LEU A 14 -10.10 -2.90 -3.94
CA LEU A 14 -9.61 -4.26 -4.20
C LEU A 14 -10.01 -5.23 -3.09
N LEU A 15 -9.93 -4.80 -1.83
CA LEU A 15 -10.40 -5.60 -0.68
C LEU A 15 -11.90 -5.88 -0.76
N GLY A 16 -12.72 -4.87 -1.10
CA GLY A 16 -14.16 -5.06 -1.29
C GLY A 16 -14.47 -6.12 -2.36
N ARG A 17 -13.72 -6.13 -3.46
CA ARG A 17 -13.87 -7.17 -4.50
C ARG A 17 -13.42 -8.55 -4.04
N LEU A 18 -12.45 -8.66 -3.13
CA LEU A 18 -12.06 -9.94 -2.53
C LEU A 18 -13.12 -10.48 -1.55
N GLU A 19 -13.85 -9.59 -0.89
CA GLU A 19 -14.97 -9.93 0.01
C GLU A 19 -16.18 -10.49 -0.75
N GLU A 20 -16.34 -10.16 -2.04
CA GLU A 20 -17.38 -10.70 -2.94
C GLU A 20 -17.16 -12.17 -3.35
N ASP A 21 -16.15 -12.85 -2.77
CA ASP A 21 -15.69 -14.20 -3.09
C ASP A 21 -15.46 -14.43 -4.60
N PRO A 22 -14.54 -13.67 -5.20
CA PRO A 22 -14.23 -13.78 -6.61
C PRO A 22 -13.61 -15.14 -6.92
N GLY A 23 -13.84 -15.62 -8.15
CA GLY A 23 -13.29 -16.90 -8.61
C GLY A 23 -11.76 -16.95 -8.49
N PRO A 24 -11.14 -18.14 -8.49
CA PRO A 24 -9.71 -18.32 -8.18
C PRO A 24 -8.77 -17.51 -9.07
N ASN A 25 -9.11 -17.33 -10.35
CA ASN A 25 -8.31 -16.50 -11.27
C ASN A 25 -8.41 -15.01 -10.95
N GLU A 26 -9.62 -14.54 -10.65
CA GLU A 26 -9.88 -13.13 -10.32
C GLU A 26 -9.29 -12.79 -8.95
N ARG A 27 -9.44 -13.67 -7.97
CA ARG A 27 -8.76 -13.59 -6.67
C ARG A 27 -7.24 -13.43 -6.83
N ALA A 28 -6.61 -14.29 -7.62
CA ALA A 28 -5.16 -14.23 -7.86
C ALA A 28 -4.72 -12.96 -8.60
N GLU A 29 -5.58 -12.34 -9.40
CA GLU A 29 -5.31 -11.04 -10.03
C GLU A 29 -5.46 -9.89 -9.02
N LEU A 30 -6.53 -9.91 -8.21
CA LEU A 30 -6.78 -8.93 -7.16
C LEU A 30 -5.67 -8.92 -6.11
N GLU A 31 -5.17 -10.09 -5.71
CA GLU A 31 -4.05 -10.23 -4.78
C GLU A 31 -2.76 -9.60 -5.34
N ARG A 32 -2.42 -9.83 -6.61
CA ARG A 32 -1.26 -9.18 -7.27
C ARG A 32 -1.40 -7.66 -7.35
N LEU A 33 -2.62 -7.18 -7.60
CA LEU A 33 -2.89 -5.74 -7.61
C LEU A 33 -2.75 -5.14 -6.20
N LEU A 34 -3.18 -5.88 -5.18
CA LEU A 34 -3.04 -5.47 -3.78
C LEU A 34 -1.56 -5.34 -3.38
N GLU A 35 -0.74 -6.34 -3.72
CA GLU A 35 0.71 -6.32 -3.46
C GLU A 35 1.40 -5.10 -4.08
N ARG A 36 1.01 -4.75 -5.32
CA ARG A 36 1.57 -3.57 -6.01
C ARG A 36 1.18 -2.26 -5.31
N VAL A 37 -0.06 -2.16 -4.83
CA VAL A 37 -0.53 -0.99 -4.09
C VAL A 37 0.20 -0.89 -2.75
N ASP A 38 0.38 -2.01 -2.05
CA ASP A 38 1.10 -2.04 -0.78
C ASP A 38 2.57 -1.67 -0.94
N ALA A 39 3.26 -2.16 -1.97
CA ALA A 39 4.62 -1.73 -2.29
C ALA A 39 4.71 -0.22 -2.58
N ALA A 40 3.74 0.34 -3.30
CA ALA A 40 3.68 1.77 -3.56
C ALA A 40 3.40 2.59 -2.29
N LEU A 41 2.55 2.10 -1.39
CA LEU A 41 2.29 2.72 -0.08
C LEU A 41 3.55 2.70 0.79
N SER A 42 4.25 1.57 0.89
CA SER A 42 5.51 1.46 1.64
C SER A 42 6.62 2.35 1.07
N SER A 43 6.61 2.63 -0.23
CA SER A 43 7.56 3.58 -0.84
C SER A 43 7.23 5.05 -0.54
N LEU A 44 5.99 5.35 -0.09
CA LEU A 44 5.57 6.71 0.29
C LEU A 44 5.75 6.96 1.79
N GLU A 45 5.79 5.90 2.60
CA GLU A 45 6.16 6.02 4.00
C GLU A 45 7.67 6.25 4.08
N PRO A 46 8.13 7.38 4.65
CA PRO A 46 9.55 7.56 4.91
C PRO A 46 10.01 6.43 5.82
N ALA A 47 11.10 5.76 5.43
CA ALA A 47 11.66 4.69 6.25
C ALA A 47 11.93 5.23 7.67
N PRO A 48 11.66 4.44 8.73
CA PRO A 48 11.88 4.88 10.11
C PRO A 48 13.36 5.16 10.47
N GLY A 49 14.28 5.17 9.51
CA GLY A 49 15.70 5.49 9.67
C GLY A 49 16.09 6.94 9.37
N ASP A 50 15.27 7.74 8.69
CA ASP A 50 15.65 9.12 8.29
C ASP A 50 15.45 10.18 9.41
N LEU A 51 14.97 9.79 10.59
CA LEU A 51 14.76 10.68 11.74
C LEU A 51 15.76 10.45 12.89
N ALA A 52 16.79 9.60 12.71
CA ALA A 52 17.64 9.15 13.81
C ALA A 52 19.11 9.63 13.78
N GLU A 53 19.53 10.46 12.82
CA GLU A 53 20.93 10.92 12.74
C GLU A 53 21.07 12.44 12.57
N ASP A 54 20.49 13.25 13.48
CA ASP A 54 20.89 14.66 13.62
C ASP A 54 20.67 15.16 15.06
N ASP A 55 21.21 14.47 16.09
CA ASP A 55 21.41 15.09 17.41
C ASP A 55 22.41 14.32 18.29
N ALA A 56 23.67 14.21 17.86
CA ALA A 56 24.76 13.69 18.71
C ALA A 56 26.07 14.48 18.56
N SER A 57 25.99 15.80 18.34
CA SER A 57 27.16 16.66 18.36
C SER A 57 26.80 18.06 18.85
N ARG A 58 26.77 18.24 20.17
CA ARG A 58 26.96 19.55 20.79
C ARG A 58 27.72 19.45 22.10
#